data_AF-A0A848NI61-F1
#
_entry.id   AF-A0A848NI61-F1
#
_cell.length_a   1.000
_cell.length_b   1.000
_cell.length_c   1.000
_cell.angle_alpha   90.00
_cell.angle_beta   90.00
_cell.angle_gamma   90.00
#
_symmetry.space_group_name_H-M   'P 1'
#
loop_
_entity.id
_entity.type
_entity.pdbx_description
1 polymer ?
#
loop_
_entity_poly.entity_id
_entity_poly.type
_entity_poly.pdbx_seq_one_letter_code
_entity_poly.pdbx_strand_id
1 'polypeptide(L)'
;MSVVDAGSRIDALVALGASAPLVRLASGDCVHPLLRGACLGPPFHSYHGARAPQGAPLAPLWDDGDHVYALRGTATGREFIRFSIEDPQSVDVLALTEQGFWAHRFDFLYETDAPLDDLRAAAGAVQFRHVEAYLAAREAFEDPPGHVPTHRDWLTRTNPPIARPPLAPCARRGPRPIFPTRPRRVRLSYPRLHRVNPQPQHTTTKQTQRKKYI
;
A
#
# COMPACT_ATOMS: atom_id res chain seq x y z
N MET A 1 -7.23 -22.05 3.69
CA MET A 1 -6.96 -20.67 4.16
C MET A 1 -7.15 -19.75 2.96
N SER A 2 -7.64 -18.54 3.16
CA SER A 2 -8.30 -17.80 2.08
C SER A 2 -7.58 -16.51 1.70
N VAL A 3 -7.52 -16.27 0.40
CA VAL A 3 -7.39 -14.91 -0.13
C VAL A 3 -8.64 -14.11 0.27
N VAL A 4 -8.47 -12.85 0.65
CA VAL A 4 -9.60 -11.94 0.89
C VAL A 4 -10.40 -11.81 -0.40
N ASP A 5 -11.73 -11.94 -0.29
CA ASP A 5 -12.66 -11.79 -1.40
C ASP A 5 -12.39 -10.53 -2.24
N ALA A 6 -12.45 -10.65 -3.56
CA ALA A 6 -12.13 -9.59 -4.50
C ALA A 6 -12.93 -8.30 -4.24
N GLY A 7 -14.21 -8.41 -3.86
CA GLY A 7 -15.09 -7.27 -3.56
C GLY A 7 -14.77 -6.57 -2.25
N SER A 8 -14.08 -7.24 -1.31
CA SER A 8 -13.65 -6.64 -0.02
C SER A 8 -12.15 -6.35 0.05
N ARG A 9 -11.40 -6.65 -1.01
CA ARG A 9 -9.93 -6.57 -1.06
C ARG A 9 -9.40 -5.17 -0.73
N ILE A 10 -9.98 -4.13 -1.32
CA ILE A 10 -9.51 -2.75 -1.14
C ILE A 10 -9.73 -2.30 0.31
N ASP A 11 -10.89 -2.60 0.89
CA ASP A 11 -11.16 -2.30 2.30
C ASP A 11 -10.20 -3.04 3.23
N ALA A 12 -9.86 -4.30 2.91
CA ALA A 12 -8.89 -5.06 3.66
C ALA A 12 -7.47 -4.45 3.57
N LEU A 13 -7.04 -3.99 2.39
CA LEU A 13 -5.75 -3.29 2.24
C LEU A 13 -5.70 -2.01 3.08
N VAL A 14 -6.77 -1.22 3.06
CA VAL A 14 -6.89 -0.01 3.89
C VAL A 14 -6.87 -0.37 5.38
N ALA A 15 -7.61 -1.40 5.81
CA ALA A 15 -7.63 -1.86 7.19
C ALA A 15 -6.26 -2.37 7.67
N LEU A 16 -5.48 -2.97 6.77
CA LEU A 16 -4.09 -3.38 7.02
C LEU A 16 -3.11 -2.20 7.02
N GLY A 17 -3.55 -0.99 6.67
CA GLY A 17 -2.74 0.22 6.71
C GLY A 17 -1.87 0.44 5.47
N ALA A 18 -2.31 -0.03 4.30
CA ALA A 18 -1.76 0.39 3.01
C ALA A 18 -2.01 1.88 2.78
N SER A 19 -1.00 2.59 2.27
CA SER A 19 -1.13 4.00 1.90
C SER A 19 -2.11 4.22 0.74
N ALA A 20 -2.59 5.45 0.57
CA ALA A 20 -3.45 5.79 -0.56
C ALA A 20 -2.80 5.52 -1.93
N PRO A 21 -1.52 5.86 -2.18
CA PRO A 21 -0.83 5.47 -3.43
C PRO A 21 -0.79 3.95 -3.65
N LEU A 22 -0.49 3.17 -2.62
CA LEU A 22 -0.44 1.71 -2.73
C LEU A 22 -1.83 1.14 -3.07
N VAL A 23 -2.88 1.66 -2.43
CA VAL A 23 -4.27 1.26 -2.72
C VAL A 23 -4.67 1.62 -4.16
N ARG A 24 -4.27 2.81 -4.66
CA ARG A 24 -4.51 3.21 -6.05
C ARG A 24 -3.85 2.24 -7.03
N LEU A 25 -2.57 1.93 -6.84
CA LEU A 25 -1.85 0.95 -7.65
C LEU A 25 -2.53 -0.42 -7.64
N ALA A 26 -2.83 -0.95 -6.45
CA ALA A 26 -3.51 -2.24 -6.31
C ALA A 26 -4.92 -2.26 -6.93
N SER A 27 -5.56 -1.09 -7.07
CA SER A 27 -6.85 -0.93 -7.75
C SER A 27 -6.74 -0.84 -9.28
N GLY A 28 -5.52 -0.79 -9.82
CA GLY A 28 -5.23 -0.64 -11.24
C GLY A 28 -5.01 0.81 -11.70
N ASP A 29 -4.95 1.78 -10.78
CA ASP A 29 -4.65 3.17 -11.12
C ASP A 29 -3.14 3.40 -11.17
N CYS A 30 -2.64 3.69 -12.37
CA CYS A 30 -1.22 3.88 -12.64
C CYS A 30 -0.77 5.28 -12.17
N VAL A 31 -0.16 5.36 -10.98
CA VAL A 31 0.31 6.66 -10.45
C VAL A 31 1.63 7.14 -11.08
N HIS A 32 2.38 6.26 -11.75
CA HIS A 32 3.62 6.59 -12.46
C HIS A 32 3.95 5.53 -13.54
N PRO A 33 4.50 5.90 -14.72
CA PRO A 33 4.84 4.95 -15.79
C PRO A 33 5.75 3.79 -15.38
N LEU A 34 6.79 4.03 -14.55
CA LEU A 34 7.67 2.97 -14.02
C LEU A 34 6.92 1.89 -13.20
N LEU A 35 5.72 2.21 -12.72
CA LEU A 35 4.92 1.33 -11.87
C LEU A 35 3.83 0.61 -12.67
N ARG A 36 3.90 0.65 -14.01
CA ARG A 36 2.89 0.01 -14.87
C ARG A 36 2.72 -1.49 -14.62
N GLY A 37 3.80 -2.20 -14.26
CA GLY A 37 3.72 -3.60 -13.86
C GLY A 37 2.97 -3.85 -12.55
N ALA A 38 2.83 -2.83 -11.69
CA ALA A 38 2.14 -2.91 -10.41
C ALA A 38 0.67 -2.43 -10.45
N CYS A 39 0.18 -1.93 -11.59
CA CYS A 39 -1.15 -1.32 -11.72
C CYS A 39 -2.05 -2.04 -12.75
N LEU A 40 -1.90 -3.34 -12.95
CA LEU A 40 -2.62 -4.10 -13.99
C LEU A 40 -4.04 -4.55 -13.58
N GLY A 41 -4.67 -3.88 -12.61
CA GLY A 41 -5.99 -4.24 -12.09
C GLY A 41 -5.92 -5.35 -11.04
N PRO A 42 -7.05 -5.97 -10.65
CA PRO A 42 -7.03 -6.97 -9.60
C PRO A 42 -6.17 -8.18 -10.02
N PRO A 43 -5.35 -8.73 -9.10
CA PRO A 43 -4.49 -9.87 -9.37
C PRO A 43 -5.34 -11.06 -9.83
N PHE A 44 -5.04 -11.59 -11.01
CA PHE A 44 -5.78 -12.71 -11.60
C PHE A 44 -5.48 -14.01 -10.86
N HIS A 45 -4.19 -14.31 -10.63
CA HIS A 45 -3.78 -15.63 -10.18
C HIS A 45 -4.27 -15.96 -8.77
N SER A 46 -4.30 -14.96 -7.88
CA SER A 46 -4.83 -15.10 -6.52
C SER A 46 -6.31 -15.52 -6.46
N TYR A 47 -7.09 -15.19 -7.49
CA TYR A 47 -8.53 -15.48 -7.54
C TYR A 47 -8.90 -16.64 -8.47
N HIS A 48 -7.98 -17.06 -9.34
CA HIS A 48 -8.28 -17.99 -10.43
C HIS A 48 -7.39 -19.23 -10.53
N GLY A 49 -6.57 -19.54 -9.51
CA GLY A 49 -5.88 -20.83 -9.49
C GLY A 49 -4.69 -20.95 -8.56
N ALA A 50 -4.06 -19.84 -8.18
CA ALA A 50 -3.05 -19.87 -7.14
C ALA A 50 -3.72 -20.20 -5.81
N ARG A 51 -3.29 -21.28 -5.15
CA ARG A 51 -3.67 -21.48 -3.75
C ARG A 51 -3.05 -20.36 -2.93
N ALA A 52 -3.70 -19.95 -1.85
CA ALA A 52 -3.07 -19.03 -0.90
C ALA A 52 -2.02 -19.79 -0.07
N PRO A 53 -0.88 -19.14 0.27
CA PRO A 53 -0.02 -19.61 1.34
C PRO A 53 -0.79 -19.88 2.63
N GLN A 54 -0.29 -20.82 3.45
CA GLN A 54 -0.83 -21.00 4.79
C GLN A 54 -0.56 -19.76 5.66
N GLY A 55 -1.50 -19.43 6.53
CA GLY A 55 -1.42 -18.34 7.49
C GLY A 55 -2.69 -17.48 7.54
N ALA A 56 -2.51 -16.25 8.01
CA ALA A 56 -3.56 -15.23 8.05
C ALA A 56 -4.10 -14.92 6.65
N PRO A 57 -5.37 -14.50 6.52
CA PRO A 57 -5.92 -14.05 5.25
C PRO A 57 -5.04 -12.97 4.62
N LEU A 58 -4.76 -13.14 3.33
CA LEU A 58 -3.96 -12.20 2.56
C LEU A 58 -4.85 -11.36 1.65
N ALA A 59 -4.53 -10.07 1.55
CA ALA A 59 -5.09 -9.15 0.58
C ALA A 59 -4.04 -8.95 -0.54
N PRO A 60 -4.27 -9.50 -1.75
CA PRO A 60 -3.28 -9.44 -2.80
C PRO A 60 -3.26 -8.06 -3.46
N LEU A 61 -2.07 -7.62 -3.84
CA LEU A 61 -1.80 -6.31 -4.43
C LEU A 61 -1.90 -6.39 -5.95
N TRP A 62 -1.02 -7.19 -6.58
CA TRP A 62 -0.94 -7.46 -8.01
C TRP A 62 -0.13 -8.74 -8.29
N ASP A 63 -0.19 -9.20 -9.53
CA ASP A 63 0.64 -10.28 -10.07
C ASP A 63 1.87 -9.68 -10.79
N ASP A 64 3.01 -10.36 -10.72
CA ASP A 64 4.26 -9.96 -11.38
C ASP A 64 5.02 -11.22 -11.83
N GLY A 65 4.93 -11.55 -13.12
CA GLY A 65 5.38 -12.84 -13.65
C GLY A 65 4.71 -14.01 -12.92
N ASP A 66 5.51 -14.95 -12.43
CA ASP A 66 5.04 -16.15 -11.73
C ASP A 66 4.81 -15.92 -10.23
N HIS A 67 4.69 -14.66 -9.80
CA HIS A 67 4.54 -14.30 -8.40
C HIS A 67 3.33 -13.43 -8.14
N VAL A 68 2.82 -13.55 -6.91
CA VAL A 68 1.81 -12.66 -6.35
C VAL A 68 2.44 -11.83 -5.25
N TYR A 69 2.25 -10.51 -5.32
CA TYR A 69 2.53 -9.60 -4.22
C TYR A 69 1.30 -9.43 -3.34
N ALA A 70 1.46 -9.50 -2.01
CA ALA A 70 0.34 -9.42 -1.09
C ALA A 70 0.70 -8.77 0.24
N LEU A 71 -0.34 -8.30 0.93
CA LEU A 71 -0.28 -7.80 2.30
C LEU A 71 -1.12 -8.71 3.19
N ARG A 72 -0.60 -9.11 4.34
CA ARG A 72 -1.37 -9.83 5.36
C ARG A 72 -1.10 -9.31 6.76
N GLY A 73 -2.07 -9.52 7.64
CA GLY A 73 -1.92 -9.24 9.06
C GLY A 73 -1.08 -10.30 9.76
N THR A 74 -0.38 -9.91 10.82
CA THR A 74 0.34 -10.79 11.74
C THR A 74 -0.07 -10.49 13.17
N ALA A 75 0.37 -11.32 14.13
CA ALA A 75 0.11 -11.05 15.55
C ALA A 75 0.71 -9.72 16.04
N THR A 76 1.75 -9.22 15.37
CA THR A 76 2.51 -8.03 15.77
C THR A 76 2.31 -6.84 14.84
N GLY A 77 1.60 -7.01 13.72
CA GLY A 77 1.36 -5.95 12.75
C GLY A 77 0.94 -6.49 11.39
N ARG A 78 1.75 -6.20 10.36
CA ARG A 78 1.52 -6.61 8.98
C ARG A 78 2.83 -6.97 8.32
N GLU A 79 2.74 -7.71 7.23
CA GLU A 79 3.88 -8.01 6.38
C GLU A 79 3.50 -8.00 4.91
N PHE A 80 4.41 -7.45 4.12
CA PHE A 80 4.41 -7.51 2.68
C PHE A 80 5.14 -8.78 2.27
N ILE A 81 4.47 -9.59 1.47
CA ILE A 81 4.99 -10.87 1.01
C ILE A 81 4.96 -10.95 -0.51
N ARG A 82 5.80 -11.84 -1.02
CA ARG A 82 5.72 -12.39 -2.38
C ARG A 82 5.62 -13.90 -2.27
N PHE A 83 4.77 -14.53 -3.06
CA PHE A 83 4.75 -15.99 -3.16
C PHE A 83 4.63 -16.45 -4.61
N SER A 84 5.14 -17.65 -4.90
CA SER A 84 5.09 -18.25 -6.23
C SER A 84 3.68 -18.77 -6.54
N ILE A 85 3.22 -18.58 -7.77
CA ILE A 85 1.96 -19.14 -8.27
C ILE A 85 2.05 -20.67 -8.39
N GLU A 86 3.23 -21.19 -8.73
CA GLU A 86 3.50 -22.62 -8.91
C GLU A 86 3.69 -23.35 -7.58
N ASP A 87 4.42 -22.73 -6.63
CA ASP A 87 4.54 -23.20 -5.25
C ASP A 87 4.09 -22.12 -4.25
N PRO A 88 2.79 -22.07 -3.91
CA PRO A 88 2.29 -21.05 -2.99
C PRO A 88 2.78 -21.17 -1.54
N GLN A 89 3.51 -22.22 -1.17
CA GLN A 89 4.15 -22.27 0.14
C GLN A 89 5.54 -21.63 0.14
N SER A 90 6.13 -21.40 -1.03
CA SER A 90 7.34 -20.60 -1.19
C SER A 90 7.00 -19.12 -1.01
N VAL A 91 7.09 -18.66 0.24
CA VAL A 91 6.77 -17.29 0.66
C VAL A 91 8.04 -16.54 1.04
N ASP A 92 8.28 -15.44 0.35
CA ASP A 92 9.24 -14.42 0.74
C ASP A 92 8.54 -13.33 1.56
N VAL A 93 8.99 -13.10 2.80
CA VAL A 93 8.66 -11.87 3.52
C VAL A 93 9.58 -10.77 3.01
N LEU A 94 8.99 -9.79 2.34
CA LEU A 94 9.72 -8.68 1.72
C LEU A 94 9.99 -7.57 2.73
N ALA A 95 8.98 -7.20 3.50
CA ALA A 95 9.08 -6.11 4.47
C ALA A 95 7.96 -6.13 5.50
N LEU A 96 8.22 -5.54 6.66
CA LEU A 96 7.23 -5.30 7.72
C LEU A 96 6.62 -3.89 7.66
N THR A 97 7.14 -3.04 6.78
CA THR A 97 6.68 -1.66 6.57
C THR A 97 6.54 -1.40 5.08
N GLU A 98 5.68 -0.43 4.74
CA GLU A 98 5.51 -0.06 3.34
C GLU A 98 6.78 0.62 2.77
N GLN A 99 7.56 1.32 3.59
CA GLN A 99 8.83 1.89 3.15
C GLN A 99 9.88 0.82 2.84
N GLY A 100 9.92 -0.28 3.61
CA GLY A 100 10.77 -1.42 3.30
C GLY A 100 10.30 -2.15 2.04
N PHE A 101 8.98 -2.25 1.84
CA PHE A 101 8.40 -2.80 0.63
C PHE A 101 8.78 -1.98 -0.61
N TRP A 102 8.68 -0.65 -0.52
CA TRP A 102 9.12 0.23 -1.59
C TRP A 102 10.62 0.14 -1.83
N ALA A 103 11.45 0.02 -0.80
CA ALA A 103 12.89 -0.19 -1.00
C ALA A 103 13.18 -1.45 -1.83
N HIS A 104 12.48 -2.58 -1.56
CA HIS A 104 12.60 -3.79 -2.38
C HIS A 104 12.12 -3.57 -3.82
N ARG A 105 11.01 -2.85 -4.03
CA ARG A 105 10.50 -2.59 -5.39
C ARG A 105 11.41 -1.64 -6.17
N PHE A 106 11.96 -0.64 -5.51
CA PHE A 106 12.90 0.30 -6.11
C PHE A 106 14.23 -0.35 -6.45
N ASP A 107 14.61 -1.39 -5.69
CA ASP A 107 15.78 -2.18 -6.04
C ASP A 107 15.63 -2.90 -7.38
N PHE A 108 14.50 -3.58 -7.58
CA PHE A 108 14.18 -4.17 -8.88
C PHE A 108 14.13 -3.13 -10.02
N LEU A 109 13.55 -1.94 -9.77
CA LEU A 109 13.49 -0.89 -10.79
C LEU A 109 14.89 -0.35 -11.14
N TYR A 110 15.75 -0.18 -10.14
CA TYR A 110 17.14 0.22 -10.37
C TYR A 110 17.90 -0.84 -11.18
N GLU A 111 17.77 -2.12 -10.81
CA GLU A 111 18.44 -3.24 -11.50
C GLU A 111 17.93 -3.48 -12.94
N THR A 112 16.79 -2.87 -13.30
CA THR A 112 16.24 -2.90 -14.66
C THR A 112 16.54 -1.61 -15.43
N ASP A 113 17.61 -0.90 -15.04
CA ASP A 113 18.13 0.31 -15.68
C ASP A 113 17.11 1.46 -15.76
N ALA A 114 16.22 1.59 -14.77
CA ALA A 114 15.30 2.72 -14.71
C ALA A 114 16.06 4.05 -14.56
N PRO A 115 15.72 5.10 -15.32
CA PRO A 115 16.36 6.41 -15.19
C PRO A 115 16.22 6.97 -13.77
N LEU A 116 17.30 7.56 -13.22
CA LEU A 116 17.32 8.05 -11.84
C LEU A 116 16.25 9.12 -11.56
N ASP A 117 15.99 10.00 -12.53
CA ASP A 117 14.94 11.03 -12.39
C ASP A 117 13.54 10.42 -12.35
N ASP A 118 13.31 9.36 -13.15
CA ASP A 118 12.06 8.62 -13.11
C ASP A 118 11.90 7.84 -11.79
N LEU A 119 12.99 7.30 -11.22
CA LEU A 119 12.97 6.70 -9.89
C LEU A 119 12.55 7.75 -8.84
N ARG A 120 13.16 8.94 -8.84
CA ARG A 120 12.76 10.01 -7.91
C ARG A 120 11.30 10.41 -8.07
N ALA A 121 10.83 10.57 -9.30
CA ALA A 121 9.44 10.91 -9.60
C ALA A 121 8.47 9.81 -9.12
N ALA A 122 8.80 8.54 -9.40
CA ALA A 122 8.03 7.39 -8.92
C ALA A 122 7.99 7.33 -7.39
N ALA A 123 9.12 7.60 -6.72
CA ALA A 123 9.21 7.60 -5.26
C ALA A 123 8.31 8.67 -4.64
N GLY A 124 8.26 9.86 -5.24
CA GLY A 124 7.31 10.90 -4.88
C GLY A 124 5.86 10.43 -5.03
N ALA A 125 5.53 9.76 -6.14
CA ALA A 125 4.18 9.26 -6.41
C ALA A 125 3.71 8.20 -5.39
N VAL A 126 4.62 7.36 -4.89
CA VAL A 126 4.30 6.32 -3.89
C VAL A 126 4.68 6.69 -2.46
N GLN A 127 5.12 7.92 -2.23
CA GLN A 127 5.56 8.42 -0.92
C GLN A 127 6.71 7.59 -0.31
N PHE A 128 7.61 7.08 -1.15
CA PHE A 128 8.84 6.45 -0.70
C PHE A 128 9.86 7.52 -0.27
N ARG A 129 10.06 7.66 1.04
CA ARG A 129 10.84 8.76 1.63
C ARG A 129 12.34 8.53 1.62
N HIS A 130 12.79 7.31 1.36
CA HIS A 130 14.19 6.92 1.45
C HIS A 130 14.88 6.83 0.09
N VAL A 131 14.27 7.35 -0.99
CA VAL A 131 14.82 7.24 -2.35
C VAL A 131 16.22 7.82 -2.47
N GLU A 132 16.49 9.01 -1.93
CA GLU A 132 17.83 9.60 -2.03
C GLU A 132 18.87 8.82 -1.24
N ALA A 133 18.52 8.35 -0.04
CA ALA A 133 19.41 7.51 0.76
C ALA A 133 19.66 6.14 0.10
N TYR A 134 18.66 5.61 -0.59
CA TYR A 134 18.76 4.38 -1.38
C TYR A 134 19.71 4.56 -2.58
N LEU A 135 19.49 5.61 -3.39
CA LEU A 135 20.30 5.88 -4.58
C LEU A 135 21.77 6.17 -4.24
N ALA A 136 22.02 7.00 -3.23
CA ALA A 136 23.38 7.29 -2.76
C ALA A 136 24.13 6.03 -2.32
N ALA A 137 23.41 5.04 -1.77
CA ALA A 137 24.03 3.80 -1.37
C ALA A 137 24.23 2.80 -2.51
N ARG A 138 23.40 2.82 -3.56
CA ARG A 138 23.65 2.05 -4.79
C ARG A 138 24.90 2.55 -5.49
N GLU A 139 25.04 3.86 -5.65
CA GLU A 139 26.26 4.49 -6.20
C GLU A 139 27.50 4.10 -5.39
N ALA A 140 27.45 4.22 -4.06
CA ALA A 140 28.55 3.82 -3.18
C ALA A 140 28.86 2.31 -3.19
N PHE A 141 27.95 1.46 -3.68
CA PHE A 141 28.13 0.02 -3.80
C PHE A 141 28.70 -0.39 -5.17
N GLU A 142 28.49 0.42 -6.21
CA GLU A 142 29.12 0.23 -7.52
C GLU A 142 30.59 0.66 -7.50
N ASP A 143 30.96 1.57 -6.58
CA ASP A 143 32.31 2.11 -6.43
C ASP A 143 33.39 1.19 -5.77
N PRO A 144 33.12 0.20 -4.89
CA PRO A 144 34.19 -0.55 -4.22
C PRO A 144 34.65 -1.77 -5.04
N PRO A 145 35.94 -1.89 -5.37
CA PRO A 145 36.50 -3.14 -5.85
C PRO A 145 36.54 -4.17 -4.71
N GLY A 146 35.76 -5.25 -4.85
CA GLY A 146 36.06 -6.52 -4.18
C GLY A 146 35.40 -6.81 -2.83
N HIS A 147 34.09 -6.65 -2.68
CA HIS A 147 33.27 -7.54 -1.83
C HIS A 147 31.79 -7.27 -2.04
N VAL A 148 31.00 -8.32 -2.30
CA VAL A 148 29.55 -8.22 -2.50
C VAL A 148 28.84 -8.86 -1.28
N PRO A 149 28.57 -8.12 -0.18
CA PRO A 149 27.50 -8.51 0.72
C PRO A 149 26.18 -8.51 -0.06
N THR A 150 25.32 -9.50 0.16
CA THR A 150 23.99 -9.55 -0.46
C THR A 150 23.23 -8.25 -0.19
N HIS A 151 22.79 -7.55 -1.25
CA HIS A 151 22.07 -6.27 -1.18
C HIS A 151 20.91 -6.27 -0.15
N ARG A 152 20.29 -7.44 0.06
CA ARG A 152 19.27 -7.72 1.10
C ARG A 152 19.73 -7.45 2.54
N ASP A 153 20.99 -7.78 2.88
CA ASP A 153 21.56 -7.54 4.21
C ASP A 153 21.86 -6.06 4.45
N TRP A 154 22.10 -5.32 3.37
CA TRP A 154 22.26 -3.86 3.41
C TRP A 154 20.89 -3.17 3.55
N LEU A 155 19.88 -3.55 2.76
CA LEU A 155 18.52 -3.00 2.88
C LEU A 155 17.96 -3.13 4.31
N THR A 156 18.22 -4.26 4.96
CA THR A 156 17.81 -4.52 6.35
C THR A 156 18.52 -3.61 7.36
N ARG A 157 19.78 -3.21 7.10
CA ARG A 157 20.56 -2.29 7.95
C ARG A 157 20.17 -0.83 7.76
N THR A 158 19.95 -0.41 6.52
CA THR A 158 19.73 1.01 6.18
C THR A 158 18.28 1.44 6.37
N ASN A 159 17.35 0.49 6.32
CA ASN A 159 15.94 0.73 6.63
C ASN A 159 15.51 -0.15 7.82
N PRO A 160 16.07 0.08 9.02
CA PRO A 160 15.72 -0.73 10.17
C PRO A 160 14.21 -0.59 10.43
N PRO A 161 13.51 -1.67 10.81
CA PRO A 161 12.12 -1.55 11.26
C PRO A 161 12.08 -0.49 12.36
N ILE A 162 11.15 0.46 12.25
CA ILE A 162 10.97 1.52 13.25
C ILE A 162 10.93 0.86 14.63
N ALA A 163 11.93 1.15 15.46
CA ALA A 163 11.95 0.65 16.83
C ALA A 163 10.67 1.14 17.52
N ARG A 164 9.85 0.21 18.03
CA ARG A 164 8.70 0.58 18.85
C ARG A 164 9.22 1.41 20.03
N PRO A 165 8.56 2.53 20.40
CA PRO A 165 8.80 3.07 21.73
C PRO A 165 8.54 1.95 22.76
N PRO A 166 9.36 1.85 23.82
CA PRO A 166 9.17 0.83 24.83
C PRO A 166 7.72 0.91 25.33
N LEU A 167 7.03 -0.23 25.32
CA LEU A 167 5.69 -0.33 25.89
C LEU A 167 5.79 0.21 27.31
N ALA A 168 5.05 1.28 27.59
CA ALA A 168 4.93 1.80 28.94
C ALA A 168 4.60 0.61 29.87
N PRO A 169 5.32 0.45 31.00
CA PRO A 169 5.08 -0.69 31.87
C PRO A 169 3.61 -0.70 32.26
N CYS A 170 2.94 -1.82 32.00
CA CYS A 170 1.56 -2.06 32.41
C CYS A 170 1.40 -1.63 33.87
N ALA A 171 0.73 -0.50 34.09
CA ALA A 171 0.33 -0.09 35.42
C ALA A 171 -0.52 -1.23 36.00
N ARG A 172 -0.03 -1.80 37.12
CA ARG A 172 -0.75 -2.77 37.93
C ARG A 172 -2.20 -2.32 38.07
N ARG A 173 -3.15 -3.23 37.79
CA ARG A 173 -4.56 -3.04 38.09
C ARG A 173 -4.71 -2.77 39.60
N GLY A 174 -4.80 -1.51 39.98
CA GLY A 174 -5.38 -1.09 41.24
C GLY A 174 -6.90 -1.26 41.21
N PRO A 175 -7.55 -1.37 42.38
CA PRO A 175 -8.98 -1.63 42.47
C PRO A 175 -9.79 -0.48 41.86
N ARG A 176 -10.90 -0.85 41.21
CA ARG A 176 -11.83 0.05 40.52
C ARG A 176 -12.31 1.17 41.45
N PRO A 177 -12.27 2.45 41.05
CA PRO A 177 -12.98 3.49 41.77
C PRO A 177 -14.49 3.34 41.56
N ILE A 178 -15.20 3.45 42.68
CA ILE A 178 -16.66 3.50 42.79
C ILE A 178 -17.15 4.77 42.06
N PHE A 179 -18.08 4.60 41.12
CA PHE A 179 -18.77 5.69 40.43
C PHE A 179 -19.54 6.57 41.44
N PRO A 180 -19.40 7.91 41.38
CA PRO A 180 -20.47 8.80 41.78
C PRO A 180 -21.30 9.21 40.56
N THR A 181 -22.58 8.86 40.62
CA THR A 181 -23.77 9.60 40.17
C THR A 181 -23.60 10.73 39.13
N ARG A 182 -24.29 10.53 37.99
CA ARG A 182 -24.60 11.53 36.96
C ARG A 182 -25.09 12.87 37.53
N PRO A 183 -24.75 13.99 36.86
CA PRO A 183 -25.66 15.12 36.72
C PRO A 183 -26.16 15.29 35.27
N ARG A 184 -27.49 15.44 35.20
CA ARG A 184 -28.36 16.11 34.22
C ARG A 184 -27.83 16.47 32.82
N ARG A 185 -28.54 15.96 31.82
CA ARG A 185 -28.58 16.46 30.44
C ARG A 185 -28.92 17.96 30.41
N VAL A 186 -28.03 18.76 29.85
CA VAL A 186 -28.37 20.09 29.31
C VAL A 186 -28.64 19.91 27.82
N ARG A 187 -29.87 20.16 27.39
CA ARG A 187 -30.25 20.28 25.97
C ARG A 187 -29.63 21.58 25.45
N LEU A 188 -28.59 21.47 24.63
CA LEU A 188 -28.18 22.58 23.76
C LEU A 188 -28.96 22.45 22.44
N SER A 189 -29.98 23.29 22.33
CA SER A 189 -30.66 23.59 21.07
C SER A 189 -29.73 24.47 20.23
N TYR A 190 -29.32 24.00 19.06
CA TYR A 190 -28.75 24.86 18.02
C TYR A 190 -29.67 24.90 16.80
N PRO A 191 -29.84 26.07 16.17
CA PRO A 191 -30.86 26.33 15.16
C PRO A 191 -30.55 25.68 13.80
N ARG A 192 -31.64 25.29 13.12
CA ARG A 192 -31.70 24.85 11.72
C ARG A 192 -30.92 25.80 10.81
N LEU A 193 -29.86 25.31 10.19
CA LEU A 193 -29.29 25.95 9.01
C LEU A 193 -30.21 25.69 7.80
N HIS A 194 -30.50 26.78 7.11
CA HIS A 194 -31.36 26.83 5.93
C HIS A 194 -30.81 25.93 4.81
N ARG A 195 -31.71 25.10 4.30
CA ARG A 195 -31.59 24.29 3.09
C ARG A 195 -31.63 25.23 1.88
N VAL A 196 -30.49 25.55 1.29
CA VAL A 196 -30.43 26.22 -0.02
C VAL A 196 -30.52 25.12 -1.09
N ASN A 197 -31.61 25.18 -1.85
CA ASN A 197 -31.95 24.29 -2.94
C ASN A 197 -31.65 25.02 -4.26
N PRO A 198 -30.63 24.67 -5.04
CA PRO A 198 -30.54 25.14 -6.41
C PRO A 198 -31.39 24.23 -7.32
N GLN A 199 -32.46 24.80 -7.87
CA GLN A 199 -33.23 24.17 -8.94
C GLN A 199 -32.38 23.93 -10.20
N PRO A 200 -32.69 22.88 -10.98
CA PRO A 200 -32.06 22.61 -12.26
C PRO A 200 -32.62 23.54 -13.36
N GLN A 201 -31.75 24.24 -14.07
CA GLN A 201 -32.12 24.89 -15.33
C GLN A 201 -32.03 23.88 -16.46
N HIS A 202 -33.20 23.53 -17.01
CA HIS A 202 -33.33 22.94 -18.34
C HIS A 202 -33.76 24.03 -19.34
N THR A 203 -33.59 23.69 -20.63
CA THR A 203 -33.83 24.45 -21.89
C THR A 203 -32.58 25.19 -22.38
N THR A 204 -32.13 25.10 -23.63
CA THR A 204 -32.86 24.81 -24.87
C THR A 204 -31.96 24.20 -25.94
N THR A 205 -32.58 23.32 -26.73
CA THR A 205 -32.19 22.72 -28.02
C THR A 205 -31.56 23.73 -29.01
N LYS A 206 -30.42 23.37 -29.62
CA LYS A 206 -30.11 23.75 -31.02
C LYS A 206 -29.47 22.58 -31.78
N GLN A 207 -30.32 21.95 -32.56
CA GLN A 207 -30.02 21.05 -33.66
C GLN A 207 -29.62 21.91 -34.87
N THR A 208 -28.39 21.82 -35.40
CA THR A 208 -28.09 22.30 -36.76
C THR A 208 -26.91 21.54 -37.40
N GLN A 209 -27.28 20.70 -38.36
CA GLN A 209 -26.64 20.38 -39.65
C GLN A 209 -25.21 19.81 -39.73
N ARG A 210 -25.18 18.54 -40.15
CA ARG A 210 -24.51 17.99 -41.35
C ARG A 210 -23.51 18.94 -42.05
N LYS A 211 -22.25 18.53 -42.10
CA LYS A 211 -21.41 18.67 -43.31
C LYS A 211 -20.74 17.34 -43.63
N LYS A 212 -21.09 16.80 -44.79
CA LYS A 212 -20.32 15.78 -45.52
C LYS A 212 -19.00 16.42 -45.95
N TYR A 213 -17.89 15.71 -45.77
CA TYR A 213 -16.71 15.89 -46.61
C TYR A 213 -16.55 14.64 -47.47
N ILE A 214 -16.33 14.93 -48.75
CA ILE A 214 -15.95 14.05 -49.84
C ILE A 214 -14.53 13.54 -49.58
#